data_AF-A0AAJ0GNA3-F1
#
_entry.id   AF-A0AAJ0GNA3-F1
#
_cell.length_a   1.000
_cell.length_b   1.000
_cell.length_c   1.000
_cell.angle_alpha   90.00
_cell.angle_beta   90.00
_cell.angle_gamma   90.00
#
_symmetry.space_group_name_H-M   'P 1'
#
loop_
_entity.id
_entity.type
_entity.pdbx_description
1 polymer ?
#
loop_
_entity_poly.entity_id
_entity_poly.type
_entity_poly.pdbx_seq_one_letter_code
_entity_poly.pdbx_strand_id
1 'polypeptide(L)'
;MTDIAGIAIGVAAMWQTAVAVYELVDSTRQYGMDYEILNVKFEVERVRLVCWGDAVGLKSLVVSGNSNEPTRSSTTTTTTTPGSTPASSTSDPNNAKLDPRLNREEIRTAVLRLLGCIQHAFENTTVLQERYGLQPVVTRGQVPAAGVLESDEAAGLPPSQTQRILQGVFKRAYENLRRVARDRQRDAPLARRTVWAVRDRSKFAALVAELRGFNDSLESLFPD
;
A
#
# COMPACT_ATOMS: atom_id res chain seq x y z
N MET A 1 13.01 30.00 0.09
CA MET A 1 13.97 28.99 -0.39
C MET A 1 13.59 27.69 0.30
N THR A 2 12.73 26.88 -0.31
CA THR A 2 12.29 25.60 0.27
C THR A 2 13.47 24.64 0.28
N ASP A 3 13.83 24.15 1.46
CA ASP A 3 14.90 23.17 1.63
C ASP A 3 14.52 21.86 0.90
N ILE A 4 15.46 21.31 0.13
CA ILE A 4 15.31 20.07 -0.62
C ILE A 4 14.93 18.92 0.33
N ALA A 5 15.45 18.94 1.57
CA ALA A 5 15.08 17.97 2.60
C ALA A 5 13.60 18.06 2.98
N GLY A 6 13.06 19.28 3.17
CA GLY A 6 11.64 19.49 3.47
C GLY A 6 10.72 19.03 2.36
N ILE A 7 11.13 19.22 1.10
CA ILE A 7 10.38 18.75 -0.06
C ILE A 7 10.39 17.21 -0.14
N ALA A 8 11.53 16.56 0.10
CA ALA A 8 11.63 15.10 0.08
C ALA A 8 10.76 14.46 1.18
N ILE A 9 10.71 15.06 2.37
CA ILE A 9 9.79 14.67 3.44
C ILE A 9 8.33 14.78 2.97
N GLY A 10 7.98 15.84 2.25
CA GLY A 10 6.65 16.01 1.66
C GLY A 10 6.27 14.91 0.66
N VAL A 11 7.20 14.51 -0.21
CA VAL A 11 7.00 13.38 -1.14
C VAL A 11 6.82 12.07 -0.36
N ALA A 12 7.63 11.84 0.66
CA ALA A 12 7.55 10.65 1.49
C ALA A 12 6.19 10.57 2.22
N ALA A 13 5.70 11.68 2.78
CA ALA A 13 4.39 11.75 3.40
C ALA A 13 3.25 11.49 2.39
N MET A 14 3.32 12.08 1.20
CA MET A 14 2.35 11.86 0.13
C MET A 14 2.32 10.40 -0.31
N TRP A 15 3.49 9.77 -0.45
CA TRP A 15 3.60 8.35 -0.75
C TRP A 15 2.99 7.50 0.35
N GLN A 16 3.27 7.81 1.62
CA GLN A 16 2.66 7.11 2.75
C GLN A 16 1.13 7.18 2.70
N THR A 17 0.54 8.36 2.45
CA THR A 17 -0.90 8.50 2.30
C THR A 17 -1.44 7.73 1.08
N ALA A 18 -0.72 7.74 -0.05
CA ALA A 18 -1.11 7.03 -1.27
C ALA A 18 -1.07 5.49 -1.10
N VAL A 19 -0.15 4.94 -0.32
CA VAL A 19 -0.17 3.51 0.02
C VAL A 19 -1.32 3.21 0.99
N ALA A 20 -1.56 4.11 1.94
CA ALA A 20 -2.55 3.92 2.97
C ALA A 20 -3.98 3.83 2.40
N VAL A 21 -4.33 4.61 1.38
CA VAL A 21 -5.69 4.56 0.78
C VAL A 21 -6.11 3.17 0.27
N TYR A 22 -5.17 2.25 -0.02
CA TYR A 22 -5.48 0.87 -0.37
C TYR A 22 -6.13 0.09 0.80
N GLU A 23 -5.92 0.49 2.05
CA GLU A 23 -6.57 -0.13 3.21
C GLU A 23 -8.05 0.22 3.34
N LEU A 24 -8.51 1.21 2.58
CA LEU A 24 -9.92 1.61 2.57
C LEU A 24 -10.79 0.60 1.84
N VAL A 25 -10.23 -0.25 0.97
CA VAL A 25 -11.01 -1.27 0.26
C VAL A 25 -11.02 -2.57 1.05
N ASP A 26 -12.18 -2.92 1.60
CA ASP A 26 -12.45 -4.21 2.18
C ASP A 26 -12.80 -5.25 1.11
N SER A 27 -11.76 -5.98 0.75
CA SER A 27 -11.82 -7.12 -0.16
C SER A 27 -12.16 -8.44 0.55
N THR A 28 -12.46 -8.44 1.86
CA THR A 28 -12.62 -9.68 2.65
C THR A 28 -13.97 -10.37 2.48
N ARG A 29 -14.93 -9.71 1.81
CA ARG A 29 -16.22 -10.32 1.51
C ARG A 29 -16.03 -11.39 0.44
N GLN A 30 -16.38 -12.63 0.80
CA GLN A 30 -16.24 -13.79 -0.06
C GLN A 30 -17.23 -13.72 -1.22
N TYR A 31 -16.75 -13.19 -2.33
CA TYR A 31 -17.39 -13.32 -3.62
C TYR A 31 -16.52 -14.30 -4.44
N GLY A 32 -17.12 -15.04 -5.39
CA GLY A 32 -16.49 -16.19 -6.05
C GLY A 32 -15.07 -15.94 -6.64
N MET A 33 -14.43 -17.00 -7.14
CA MET A 33 -13.00 -17.05 -7.57
C MET A 33 -12.52 -15.84 -8.39
N ASP A 34 -13.40 -15.29 -9.18
CA ASP A 34 -13.20 -14.08 -9.94
C ASP A 34 -12.81 -12.86 -9.08
N TYR A 35 -13.52 -12.60 -7.98
CA TYR A 35 -13.19 -11.50 -7.07
C TYR A 35 -11.86 -11.74 -6.37
N GLU A 36 -11.53 -12.99 -6.03
CA GLU A 36 -10.24 -13.35 -5.42
C GLU A 36 -9.06 -12.96 -6.31
N ILE A 37 -9.12 -13.27 -7.62
CA ILE A 37 -8.07 -12.89 -8.57
C ILE A 37 -7.91 -11.36 -8.61
N LEU A 38 -9.02 -10.64 -8.61
CA LEU A 38 -8.99 -9.19 -8.72
C LEU A 38 -8.48 -8.51 -7.44
N ASN A 39 -8.83 -9.06 -6.28
CA ASN A 39 -8.31 -8.64 -4.98
C ASN A 39 -6.79 -8.88 -4.88
N VAL A 40 -6.31 -10.02 -5.39
CA VAL A 40 -4.85 -10.27 -5.47
C VAL A 40 -4.17 -9.26 -6.37
N LYS A 41 -4.73 -8.96 -7.55
CA LYS A 41 -4.18 -7.93 -8.45
C LYS A 41 -4.16 -6.54 -7.78
N PHE A 42 -5.21 -6.18 -7.06
CA PHE A 42 -5.27 -4.94 -6.29
C PHE A 42 -4.16 -4.86 -5.23
N GLU A 43 -3.96 -5.91 -4.44
CA GLU A 43 -2.86 -5.94 -3.46
C GLU A 43 -1.48 -5.99 -4.10
N VAL A 44 -1.33 -6.57 -5.30
CA VAL A 44 -0.09 -6.48 -6.07
C VAL A 44 0.25 -5.02 -6.36
N GLU A 45 -0.72 -4.21 -6.80
CA GLU A 45 -0.48 -2.78 -7.03
C GLU A 45 -0.10 -2.02 -5.75
N ARG A 46 -0.68 -2.39 -4.60
CA ARG A 46 -0.25 -1.86 -3.30
C ARG A 46 1.21 -2.22 -2.99
N VAL A 47 1.58 -3.49 -3.15
CA VAL A 47 2.94 -3.97 -2.88
C VAL A 47 3.94 -3.33 -3.83
N ARG A 48 3.59 -3.14 -5.12
CA ARG A 48 4.42 -2.43 -6.09
C ARG A 48 4.69 -0.99 -5.65
N LEU A 49 3.66 -0.26 -5.24
CA LEU A 49 3.81 1.11 -4.75
C LEU A 49 4.70 1.19 -3.48
N VAL A 50 4.57 0.21 -2.59
CA VAL A 50 5.45 0.07 -1.40
C VAL A 50 6.90 -0.19 -1.80
N CYS A 51 7.13 -1.17 -2.69
CA CYS A 51 8.46 -1.51 -3.18
C CYS A 51 9.11 -0.34 -3.91
N TRP A 52 8.36 0.38 -4.73
CA TRP A 52 8.83 1.57 -5.43
C TRP A 52 9.32 2.63 -4.44
N GLY A 53 8.54 2.94 -3.39
CA GLY A 53 8.94 3.92 -2.38
C GLY A 53 10.18 3.51 -1.58
N ASP A 54 10.38 2.21 -1.35
CA ASP A 54 11.60 1.66 -0.75
C ASP A 54 12.79 1.83 -1.70
N ALA A 55 12.62 1.49 -2.98
CA ALA A 55 13.65 1.59 -4.02
C ALA A 55 14.13 3.03 -4.24
N VAL A 56 13.23 4.02 -4.22
CA VAL A 56 13.61 5.43 -4.34
C VAL A 56 14.10 6.06 -3.02
N GLY A 57 14.12 5.31 -1.92
CA GLY A 57 14.63 5.74 -0.62
C GLY A 57 13.68 6.61 0.19
N LEU A 58 12.36 6.60 -0.07
CA LEU A 58 11.39 7.39 0.70
C LEU A 58 11.16 6.84 2.11
N LYS A 59 11.36 5.53 2.30
CA LYS A 59 11.14 4.86 3.59
C LYS A 59 12.06 5.37 4.71
N SER A 60 13.33 5.65 4.39
CA SER A 60 14.30 6.16 5.37
C SER A 60 13.89 7.53 5.92
N LEU A 61 13.29 8.37 5.07
CA LEU A 61 12.84 9.71 5.45
C LEU A 61 11.65 9.72 6.43
N VAL A 62 10.76 8.72 6.32
CA VAL A 62 9.61 8.58 7.24
C VAL A 62 10.07 8.13 8.62
N VAL A 63 11.04 7.22 8.69
CA VAL A 63 11.57 6.68 9.95
C VAL A 63 12.40 7.72 10.72
N SER A 64 13.17 8.57 10.03
CA SER A 64 13.97 9.63 10.65
C SER A 64 13.14 10.75 11.31
N GLY A 65 11.88 10.94 10.93
CA GLY A 65 10.98 11.92 11.55
C GLY A 65 10.40 11.52 12.91
N ASN A 66 10.45 10.22 13.24
CA ASN A 66 9.82 9.65 14.45
C ASN A 66 10.84 9.31 15.57
N SER A 67 12.09 9.72 15.42
CA SER A 67 13.18 9.43 16.37
C SER A 67 13.11 10.32 17.63
N ASN A 68 12.05 10.17 18.44
CA ASN A 68 12.11 10.47 19.87
C ASN A 68 12.39 9.16 20.62
N GLU A 69 13.59 8.61 20.44
CA GLU A 69 14.09 7.51 21.27
C GLU A 69 15.18 8.06 22.21
N PRO A 70 15.08 7.87 23.54
CA PRO A 70 16.07 8.36 24.47
C PRO A 70 17.39 7.61 24.26
N THR A 71 18.43 8.36 23.91
CA THR A 71 19.82 7.92 23.86
C THR A 71 20.19 7.12 25.12
N ARG A 72 20.28 5.79 25.00
CA ARG A 72 21.04 4.98 25.97
C ARG A 72 22.45 4.82 25.44
N SER A 73 23.31 5.72 25.89
CA SER A 73 24.76 5.61 25.82
C SER A 73 25.20 4.24 26.34
N SER A 74 25.92 3.49 25.52
CA SER A 74 26.74 2.37 26.00
C SER A 74 28.11 2.50 25.36
N THR A 75 28.98 3.14 26.13
CA THR A 75 30.43 3.09 26.03
C THR A 75 30.87 1.64 26.03
N THR A 76 31.63 1.19 25.03
CA THR A 76 32.46 -0.01 25.15
C THR A 76 33.79 0.20 24.42
N THR A 77 34.76 0.54 25.26
CA THR A 77 36.20 0.26 25.25
C THR A 77 36.82 -0.37 24.01
N THR A 78 37.73 0.39 23.42
CA THR A 78 38.76 0.04 22.45
C THR A 78 39.69 -1.07 22.97
N THR A 79 39.93 -2.13 22.19
CA THR A 79 41.13 -2.97 22.33
C THR A 79 41.63 -3.36 20.94
N THR A 80 42.90 -3.07 20.74
CA THR A 80 43.66 -3.05 19.49
C THR A 80 44.20 -4.44 19.15
N THR A 81 44.03 -4.91 17.90
CA THR A 81 44.96 -5.88 17.26
C THR A 81 44.87 -5.74 15.74
N PRO A 82 45.99 -5.58 15.00
CA PRO A 82 45.99 -5.42 13.55
C PRO A 82 46.30 -6.74 12.83
N GLY A 83 45.58 -7.00 11.73
CA GLY A 83 45.97 -8.00 10.75
C GLY A 83 44.80 -8.84 10.26
N SER A 84 44.22 -8.42 9.13
CA SER A 84 43.73 -9.27 8.02
C SER A 84 42.86 -8.43 7.08
N THR A 85 43.29 -8.30 5.83
CA THR A 85 42.45 -7.84 4.71
C THR A 85 41.28 -8.81 4.52
N PRO A 86 40.06 -8.32 4.24
CA PRO A 86 39.38 -8.86 3.07
C PRO A 86 38.57 -7.83 2.26
N ALA A 87 38.60 -8.04 0.95
CA ALA A 87 37.56 -7.82 -0.05
C ALA A 87 36.48 -6.76 0.20
N SER A 88 36.52 -5.71 -0.63
CA SER A 88 35.45 -4.77 -0.89
C SER A 88 34.24 -5.43 -1.57
N SER A 89 33.18 -5.66 -0.81
CA SER A 89 31.78 -5.62 -1.30
C SER A 89 30.81 -5.78 -0.12
N THR A 90 30.72 -4.77 0.73
CA THR A 90 29.61 -4.61 1.67
C THR A 90 28.78 -3.43 1.22
N SER A 91 27.72 -3.72 0.46
CA SER A 91 26.59 -2.81 0.32
C SER A 91 25.96 -2.67 1.70
N ASP A 92 26.25 -1.56 2.39
CA ASP A 92 25.62 -1.20 3.65
C ASP A 92 24.09 -1.16 3.46
N PRO A 93 23.30 -2.04 4.10
CA PRO A 93 21.85 -2.09 3.92
C PRO A 93 21.12 -0.94 4.63
N ASN A 94 21.85 0.00 5.24
CA ASN A 94 21.30 1.01 6.14
C ASN A 94 21.54 2.46 5.69
N ASN A 95 22.04 2.68 4.47
CA ASN A 95 22.12 4.01 3.88
C ASN A 95 21.34 4.02 2.56
N ALA A 96 20.02 3.81 2.62
CA ALA A 96 19.14 4.07 1.50
C ALA A 96 19.16 5.58 1.22
N LYS A 97 20.16 6.00 0.44
CA LYS A 97 20.32 7.37 -0.03
C LYS A 97 19.16 7.64 -0.97
N LEU A 98 18.40 8.70 -0.68
CA LEU A 98 17.32 9.19 -1.54
C LEU A 98 17.78 9.23 -3.00
N ASP A 99 16.98 8.68 -3.91
CA ASP A 99 17.33 8.67 -5.33
C ASP A 99 17.57 10.12 -5.81
N PRO A 100 18.76 10.46 -6.37
CA PRO A 100 19.07 11.82 -6.80
C PRO A 100 18.08 12.40 -7.81
N ARG A 101 17.35 11.57 -8.56
CA ARG A 101 16.36 12.00 -9.54
C ARG A 101 15.18 12.71 -8.88
N LEU A 102 14.86 12.42 -7.62
CA LEU A 102 13.85 13.15 -6.86
C LEU A 102 14.24 14.62 -6.60
N ASN A 103 15.51 14.98 -6.73
CA ASN A 103 15.95 16.37 -6.64
C ASN A 103 15.58 17.17 -7.91
N ARG A 104 15.32 16.50 -9.04
CA ARG A 104 14.86 17.14 -10.28
C ARG A 104 13.40 17.55 -10.11
N GLU A 105 13.14 18.85 -10.25
CA GLU A 105 11.82 19.44 -10.00
C GLU A 105 10.72 18.84 -10.88
N GLU A 106 11.02 18.58 -12.15
CA GLU A 106 10.14 17.94 -13.13
C GLU A 106 9.71 16.53 -12.70
N ILE A 107 10.68 15.67 -12.35
CA ILE A 107 10.42 14.30 -11.87
C ILE A 107 9.61 14.34 -10.58
N ARG A 108 10.03 15.17 -9.63
CA ARG A 108 9.34 15.35 -8.37
C ARG A 108 7.89 15.80 -8.55
N THR A 109 7.66 16.76 -9.42
CA THR A 109 6.32 17.27 -9.73
C THR A 109 5.45 16.17 -10.33
N ALA A 110 6.01 15.36 -11.24
CA ALA A 110 5.32 14.21 -11.81
C ALA A 110 4.98 13.16 -10.74
N VAL A 111 5.92 12.82 -9.85
CA VAL A 111 5.70 11.91 -8.72
C VAL A 111 4.57 12.41 -7.82
N LEU A 112 4.60 13.67 -7.39
CA LEU A 112 3.57 14.24 -6.53
C LEU A 112 2.19 14.21 -7.20
N ARG A 113 2.12 14.50 -8.51
CA ARG A 113 0.87 14.42 -9.27
C ARG A 113 0.34 12.99 -9.34
N LEU A 114 1.19 12.01 -9.64
CA LEU A 114 0.80 10.60 -9.73
C LEU A 114 0.32 10.04 -8.38
N LEU A 115 1.03 10.35 -7.29
CA LEU A 115 0.61 9.99 -5.93
C LEU A 115 -0.71 10.68 -5.56
N GLY A 116 -0.91 11.93 -5.98
CA GLY A 116 -2.17 12.65 -5.84
C GLY A 116 -3.32 12.00 -6.63
N CYS A 117 -3.08 11.54 -7.86
CA CYS A 117 -4.06 10.80 -8.65
C CYS A 117 -4.49 9.50 -7.96
N ILE A 118 -3.53 8.75 -7.40
CA ILE A 118 -3.83 7.55 -6.61
C ILE A 118 -4.74 7.90 -5.43
N GLN A 119 -4.42 8.93 -4.65
CA GLN A 119 -5.28 9.34 -3.52
C GLN A 119 -6.67 9.78 -3.98
N HIS A 120 -6.73 10.59 -5.04
CA HIS A 120 -7.99 11.11 -5.56
C HIS A 120 -8.94 10.00 -6.01
N ALA A 121 -8.41 8.89 -6.55
CA ALA A 121 -9.20 7.73 -6.94
C ALA A 121 -10.00 7.13 -5.76
N PHE A 122 -9.56 7.32 -4.51
CA PHE A 122 -10.23 6.82 -3.29
C PHE A 122 -10.93 7.89 -2.46
N GLU A 123 -10.76 9.18 -2.76
CA GLU A 123 -11.47 10.26 -2.06
C GLU A 123 -12.81 10.58 -2.73
N ASN A 124 -12.90 10.38 -4.04
CA ASN A 124 -14.11 10.64 -4.79
C ASN A 124 -15.13 9.50 -4.61
N THR A 125 -16.00 9.65 -3.60
CA THR A 125 -16.96 8.63 -3.17
C THR A 125 -18.03 8.30 -4.21
N THR A 126 -18.38 9.24 -5.10
CA THR A 126 -19.30 8.98 -6.21
C THR A 126 -18.62 8.17 -7.30
N VAL A 127 -17.38 8.51 -7.65
CA VAL A 127 -16.57 7.72 -8.60
C VAL A 127 -16.32 6.31 -8.08
N LEU A 128 -16.02 6.15 -6.79
CA LEU A 128 -15.87 4.84 -6.16
C LEU A 128 -17.12 3.96 -6.35
N GLN A 129 -18.32 4.53 -6.19
CA GLN A 129 -19.57 3.80 -6.34
C GLN A 129 -19.96 3.57 -7.81
N GLU A 130 -20.03 4.64 -8.59
CA GLU A 130 -20.59 4.61 -9.95
C GLU A 130 -19.63 3.99 -10.95
N ARG A 131 -18.34 4.36 -10.88
CA ARG A 131 -17.30 3.97 -11.83
C ARG A 131 -16.57 2.71 -11.41
N TYR A 132 -16.32 2.54 -10.11
CA TYR A 132 -15.51 1.42 -9.58
C TYR A 132 -16.33 0.35 -8.85
N GLY A 133 -17.64 0.56 -8.65
CA GLY A 133 -18.51 -0.48 -8.12
C GLY A 133 -18.25 -0.83 -6.66
N LEU A 134 -17.72 0.12 -5.89
CA LEU A 134 -17.47 -0.02 -4.47
C LEU A 134 -18.65 0.53 -3.68
N GLN A 135 -19.02 -0.12 -2.58
CA GLN A 135 -20.06 0.39 -1.67
C GLN A 135 -19.49 0.64 -0.29
N PRO A 136 -19.93 1.70 0.41
CA PRO A 136 -19.51 1.94 1.78
C PRO A 136 -20.02 0.79 2.66
N VAL A 137 -19.10 0.16 3.39
CA VAL A 137 -19.44 -0.82 4.42
C VAL A 137 -20.02 -0.05 5.60
N VAL A 138 -21.34 -0.09 5.75
CA VAL A 138 -22.00 0.43 6.94
C VAL A 138 -21.57 -0.44 8.12
N THR A 139 -20.65 0.05 8.95
CA THR A 139 -20.36 -0.58 10.25
C THR A 139 -21.61 -0.42 11.11
N ARG A 140 -22.42 -1.46 11.19
CA ARG A 140 -23.67 -1.51 11.93
C ARG A 140 -23.36 -1.41 13.43
N GLY A 141 -23.27 -0.18 13.91
CA GLY A 141 -22.93 0.17 15.29
C GLY A 141 -23.72 1.38 15.79
N GLN A 142 -24.95 1.58 15.32
CA GLN A 142 -25.92 2.45 15.99
C GLN A 142 -27.35 2.07 15.57
N VAL A 143 -28.20 1.86 16.58
CA VAL A 143 -29.67 1.70 16.61
C VAL A 143 -30.22 0.24 16.62
N PRO A 144 -31.20 -0.08 17.52
CA PRO A 144 -31.46 -1.41 18.05
C PRO A 144 -32.45 -2.23 17.22
N ALA A 145 -32.61 -3.49 17.64
CA ALA A 145 -33.46 -4.53 17.09
C ALA A 145 -34.83 -4.05 16.56
N ALA A 146 -35.04 -4.22 15.26
CA ALA A 146 -36.34 -4.53 14.66
C ALA A 146 -36.06 -5.17 13.29
N GLY A 147 -36.71 -6.31 13.04
CA GLY A 147 -36.39 -7.24 11.97
C GLY A 147 -36.48 -6.67 10.58
N VAL A 148 -35.59 -7.16 9.72
CA VAL A 148 -35.86 -7.34 8.29
C VAL A 148 -35.20 -8.66 7.91
N LEU A 149 -36.04 -9.60 7.48
CA LEU A 149 -35.64 -10.80 6.77
C LEU A 149 -35.16 -10.35 5.38
N GLU A 150 -33.89 -10.54 5.07
CA GLU A 150 -33.44 -10.63 3.68
C GLU A 150 -32.58 -11.88 3.56
N SER A 151 -33.28 -12.95 3.18
CA SER A 151 -32.74 -14.18 2.66
C SER A 151 -32.09 -13.87 1.30
N ASP A 152 -30.77 -13.88 1.24
CA ASP A 152 -30.05 -13.95 -0.04
C ASP A 152 -29.71 -15.43 -0.30
N GLU A 153 -30.70 -16.13 -0.83
CA GLU A 153 -30.62 -17.49 -1.37
C GLU A 153 -29.77 -17.48 -2.66
N ALA A 154 -28.46 -17.32 -2.50
CA ALA A 154 -27.46 -17.80 -3.46
C ALA A 154 -26.94 -19.20 -3.07
N ALA A 155 -27.76 -19.97 -2.33
CA ALA A 155 -27.53 -21.36 -2.01
C ALA A 155 -27.92 -22.22 -3.21
N GLY A 156 -26.93 -22.58 -4.03
CA GLY A 156 -27.19 -23.40 -5.22
C GLY A 156 -25.99 -24.16 -5.73
N LEU A 157 -25.15 -24.67 -4.81
CA LEU A 157 -24.21 -25.81 -4.90
C LEU A 157 -22.96 -25.50 -4.03
N PRO A 158 -22.50 -26.43 -3.17
CA PRO A 158 -21.27 -26.24 -2.44
C PRO A 158 -20.10 -26.11 -3.42
N PRO A 159 -19.14 -25.20 -3.18
CA PRO A 159 -17.99 -25.03 -4.07
C PRO A 159 -17.27 -26.37 -4.25
N SER A 160 -16.83 -26.66 -5.47
CA SER A 160 -16.07 -27.88 -5.74
C SER A 160 -14.82 -27.95 -4.85
N GLN A 161 -14.26 -29.15 -4.63
CA GLN A 161 -13.04 -29.30 -3.82
C GLN A 161 -11.90 -28.43 -4.36
N THR A 162 -11.71 -28.40 -5.69
CA THR A 162 -10.76 -27.52 -6.37
C THR A 162 -11.04 -26.05 -6.11
N GLN A 163 -12.31 -25.63 -6.12
CA GLN A 163 -12.69 -24.25 -5.81
C GLN A 163 -12.35 -23.87 -4.37
N ARG A 164 -12.55 -24.77 -3.40
CA ARG A 164 -12.16 -24.51 -1.99
C ARG A 164 -10.65 -24.42 -1.82
N ILE A 165 -9.89 -25.29 -2.47
CA ILE A 165 -8.41 -25.28 -2.43
C ILE A 165 -7.90 -23.97 -3.04
N LEU A 166 -8.36 -23.63 -4.25
CA LEU A 166 -7.98 -22.39 -4.93
C LEU A 166 -8.34 -21.17 -4.09
N GLN A 167 -9.56 -21.12 -3.55
CA GLN A 167 -9.98 -20.04 -2.66
C GLN A 167 -9.08 -19.94 -1.43
N GLY A 168 -8.70 -21.06 -0.81
CA GLY A 168 -7.76 -21.08 0.31
C GLY A 168 -6.36 -20.57 -0.05
N VAL A 169 -5.85 -20.91 -1.25
CA VAL A 169 -4.53 -20.45 -1.73
C VAL A 169 -4.57 -18.96 -2.06
N PHE A 170 -5.57 -18.48 -2.79
CA PHE A 170 -5.71 -17.06 -3.12
C PHE A 170 -5.91 -16.20 -1.88
N LYS A 171 -6.77 -16.63 -0.95
CA LYS A 171 -6.96 -15.96 0.34
C LYS A 171 -5.63 -15.82 1.07
N ARG A 172 -4.84 -16.89 1.15
CA ARG A 172 -3.51 -16.86 1.77
C ARG A 172 -2.55 -15.93 1.02
N ALA A 173 -2.53 -15.96 -0.30
CA ALA A 173 -1.68 -15.10 -1.12
C ALA A 173 -2.03 -13.61 -0.90
N TYR A 174 -3.31 -13.28 -0.93
CA TYR A 174 -3.84 -11.95 -0.61
C TYR A 174 -3.45 -11.52 0.81
N GLU A 175 -3.69 -12.34 1.83
CA GLU A 175 -3.31 -12.03 3.22
C GLU A 175 -1.80 -11.82 3.37
N ASN A 176 -0.99 -12.61 2.65
CA ASN A 176 0.45 -12.46 2.63
C ASN A 176 0.88 -11.14 1.97
N LEU A 177 0.35 -10.77 0.80
CA LEU A 177 0.65 -9.50 0.13
C LEU A 177 0.27 -8.31 1.03
N ARG A 178 -0.94 -8.36 1.61
CA ARG A 178 -1.41 -7.33 2.53
C ARG A 178 -0.55 -7.24 3.78
N ARG A 179 -0.03 -8.37 4.28
CA ARG A 179 0.97 -8.39 5.37
C ARG A 179 2.28 -7.76 4.93
N VAL A 180 2.82 -8.14 3.78
CA VAL A 180 4.08 -7.58 3.23
C VAL A 180 3.97 -6.06 3.07
N ALA A 181 2.84 -5.57 2.55
CA ALA A 181 2.60 -4.15 2.40
C ALA A 181 2.49 -3.44 3.76
N ARG A 182 1.75 -4.01 4.72
CA ARG A 182 1.60 -3.42 6.08
C ARG A 182 2.90 -3.40 6.86
N ASP A 183 3.68 -4.48 6.83
CA ASP A 183 4.95 -4.58 7.55
C ASP A 183 5.95 -3.50 7.07
N ARG A 184 5.88 -3.11 5.78
CA ARG A 184 6.70 -2.05 5.19
C ARG A 184 6.13 -0.62 5.38
N GLN A 185 4.87 -0.49 5.77
CA GLN A 185 4.08 0.76 5.80
C GLN A 185 3.62 1.16 7.22
N ARG A 186 4.17 0.54 8.27
CA ARG A 186 3.62 0.40 9.63
C ARG A 186 3.07 1.68 10.31
N ASP A 187 3.42 2.88 9.85
CA ASP A 187 3.20 4.13 10.58
C ASP A 187 2.21 5.11 9.90
N ALA A 188 1.45 4.72 8.88
CA ALA A 188 0.48 5.63 8.23
C ALA A 188 -0.88 5.68 8.97
N PRO A 189 -1.26 6.80 9.61
CA PRO A 189 -2.56 6.91 10.27
C PRO A 189 -3.67 7.23 9.27
N LEU A 190 -4.50 6.25 8.91
CA LEU A 190 -5.80 6.49 8.29
C LEU A 190 -6.87 6.60 9.39
N ALA A 191 -6.96 7.76 10.03
CA ALA A 191 -7.99 8.00 11.03
C ALA A 191 -9.40 7.95 10.38
N ARG A 192 -10.24 7.03 10.85
CA ARG A 192 -11.72 7.01 10.73
C ARG A 192 -12.31 7.14 9.31
N ARG A 193 -11.67 6.59 8.30
CA ARG A 193 -12.20 6.61 6.92
C ARG A 193 -13.16 5.44 6.65
N THR A 194 -14.12 5.68 5.76
CA THR A 194 -15.07 4.70 5.28
C THR A 194 -14.36 3.52 4.64
N VAL A 195 -14.74 2.32 5.07
CA VAL A 195 -14.30 1.07 4.45
C VAL A 195 -15.23 0.75 3.28
N TRP A 196 -14.69 0.32 2.15
CA TRP A 196 -15.39 0.14 0.88
C TRP A 196 -15.38 -1.33 0.46
N ALA A 197 -16.54 -1.94 0.28
CA ALA A 197 -16.64 -3.32 -0.24
C ALA A 197 -16.83 -3.32 -1.76
N VAL A 198 -16.15 -4.26 -2.43
CA VAL A 198 -16.32 -4.50 -3.87
C VAL A 198 -17.68 -5.14 -4.14
N ARG A 199 -18.46 -4.56 -5.06
CA ARG A 199 -19.80 -5.06 -5.45
C ARG A 199 -19.92 -5.40 -6.94
N ASP A 200 -19.21 -4.66 -7.79
CA ASP A 200 -19.18 -4.91 -9.22
C ASP A 200 -17.74 -5.22 -9.65
N ARG A 201 -17.51 -6.47 -10.04
CA ARG A 201 -16.21 -6.97 -10.49
C ARG A 201 -15.66 -6.20 -11.69
N SER A 202 -16.48 -5.94 -12.69
CA SER A 202 -16.04 -5.34 -13.95
C SER A 202 -15.62 -3.90 -13.73
N LYS A 203 -16.39 -3.18 -12.91
CA LYS A 203 -16.05 -1.82 -12.48
C LYS A 203 -14.83 -1.77 -11.59
N PHE A 204 -14.68 -2.71 -10.65
CA PHE A 204 -13.48 -2.79 -9.82
C PHE A 204 -12.23 -3.10 -10.64
N ALA A 205 -12.35 -3.85 -11.74
CA ALA A 205 -11.25 -4.10 -12.65
C ALA A 205 -10.74 -2.82 -13.32
N ALA A 206 -11.61 -1.84 -13.56
CA ALA A 206 -11.20 -0.53 -14.04
C ALA A 206 -10.35 0.22 -13.02
N LEU A 207 -10.70 0.17 -11.72
CA LEU A 207 -9.88 0.76 -10.67
C LEU A 207 -8.49 0.12 -10.63
N VAL A 208 -8.42 -1.21 -10.63
CA VAL A 208 -7.14 -1.94 -10.61
C VAL A 208 -6.28 -1.57 -11.83
N ALA A 209 -6.87 -1.46 -13.02
CA ALA A 209 -6.16 -1.06 -14.22
C ALA A 209 -5.64 0.38 -14.15
N GLU A 210 -6.41 1.31 -13.57
CA GLU A 210 -6.02 2.71 -13.40
C GLU A 210 -4.85 2.84 -12.40
N LEU A 211 -4.93 2.15 -11.26
CA LEU A 211 -3.85 2.10 -10.26
C LEU A 211 -2.55 1.52 -10.83
N ARG A 212 -2.67 0.45 -11.63
CA ARG A 212 -1.54 -0.11 -12.36
C ARG A 212 -0.91 0.92 -13.29
N GLY A 213 -1.71 1.66 -14.05
CA GLY A 213 -1.22 2.72 -14.94
C GLY A 213 -0.44 3.81 -14.20
N PHE A 214 -0.90 4.20 -13.01
CA PHE A 214 -0.17 5.15 -12.16
C PHE A 214 1.15 4.57 -11.65
N ASN A 215 1.16 3.31 -11.19
CA ASN A 215 2.37 2.63 -10.75
C ASN A 215 3.40 2.46 -11.88
N ASP A 216 2.96 2.03 -13.06
CA ASP A 216 3.79 1.89 -14.26
C ASP A 216 4.41 3.25 -14.65
N SER A 217 3.62 4.34 -14.53
CA SER A 217 4.10 5.70 -14.75
C SER A 217 5.15 6.11 -13.70
N LEU A 218 4.93 5.81 -12.42
CA LEU A 218 5.91 6.08 -11.35
C LEU A 218 7.22 5.34 -11.59
N GLU A 219 7.16 4.08 -12.00
CA GLU A 219 8.33 3.25 -12.31
C GLU A 219 9.10 3.80 -13.53
N SER A 220 8.38 4.25 -14.56
CA SER A 220 9.00 4.83 -15.77
C SER A 220 9.79 6.12 -15.54
N LEU A 221 9.55 6.82 -14.43
CA LEU A 221 10.32 8.02 -14.05
C LEU A 221 11.71 7.68 -13.48
N PHE A 222 11.94 6.41 -13.12
CA PHE A 222 13.16 5.90 -12.50
C PHE A 222 13.68 4.65 -13.25
N PRO A 223 14.03 4.75 -14.55
CA PRO A 223 14.62 3.62 -15.28
C PRO A 223 16.00 3.24 -14.71
N ASP A 224 16.33 1.95 -14.67
CA ASP A 224 17.66 1.48 -14.24
C ASP A 224 18.82 2.09 -15.04
#